data_AF-A0A7C6WWJ3-F1
#
_entry.id   AF-A0A7C6WWJ3-F1
#
_cell.length_a   1.000
_cell.length_b   1.000
_cell.length_c   1.000
_cell.angle_alpha   90.00
_cell.angle_beta   90.00
_cell.angle_gamma   90.00
#
_symmetry.space_group_name_H-M   'P 1'
#
loop_
_entity.id
_entity.type
_entity.pdbx_description
1 polymer ?
#
loop_
_entity_poly.entity_id
_entity_poly.type
_entity_poly.pdbx_seq_one_letter_code
_entity_poly.pdbx_strand_id
1 'polypeptide(L)'
;MDIECAKDIVNKHQEQSIELLGKAIDCLLTQYGNYKNIASNVKLSAVTISKYHKISKLPHGILWQLQEGNISLGIAEQLARLDSEDDQWCLAFFVVDTGRGSFSVQDCQEVVTAIKKRKQSAKVVLKELTGETFEKIKPLILPVGFEFRFALARASWNHEIEWTDLCFRVINEWLKKQKTIQNVDNVLDDLAQIETTIKNLSFWPVWDSLNERQTKPDQPKSDGGSSEAPE
;
A
#
# COMPACT_ATOMS: atom_id res chain seq x y z
N MET A 1 10.20 14.96 18.76
CA MET A 1 9.61 14.10 19.81
C MET A 1 10.62 14.03 20.94
N ASP A 2 10.20 14.26 22.18
CA ASP A 2 11.06 14.05 23.36
C ASP A 2 11.02 12.58 23.83
N ILE A 3 11.95 12.22 24.73
CA ILE A 3 12.15 10.84 25.18
C ILE A 3 10.97 10.30 25.99
N GLU A 4 10.34 11.12 26.83
CA GLU A 4 9.21 10.66 27.66
C GLU A 4 7.96 10.44 26.79
N CYS A 5 7.71 11.33 25.83
CA CYS A 5 6.70 11.12 24.81
C CYS A 5 6.94 9.83 24.01
N ALA A 6 8.18 9.59 23.56
CA ALA A 6 8.52 8.38 22.82
C ALA A 6 8.32 7.09 23.65
N LYS A 7 8.67 7.11 24.95
CA LYS A 7 8.39 6.01 25.87
C LYS A 7 6.89 5.75 26.02
N ASP A 8 6.07 6.80 26.17
CA ASP A 8 4.62 6.66 26.31
C ASP A 8 4.00 6.00 25.06
N ILE A 9 4.39 6.46 23.87
CA ILE A 9 3.97 5.86 22.58
C ILE A 9 4.33 4.38 22.53
N VAL A 10 5.58 4.01 22.82
CA VAL A 10 6.03 2.61 22.80
C VAL A 10 5.32 1.76 23.86
N ASN A 11 5.03 2.32 25.04
CA ASN A 11 4.30 1.62 26.09
C ASN A 11 2.83 1.38 25.73
N LYS A 12 2.23 2.27 24.95
CA LYS A 12 0.84 2.18 24.45
C LYS A 12 0.73 1.59 23.05
N HIS A 13 1.71 0.79 22.63
CA HIS A 13 1.82 0.27 21.25
C HIS A 13 0.54 -0.32 20.61
N GLN A 14 -0.39 -0.87 21.39
CA GLN A 14 -1.65 -1.40 20.86
C GLN A 14 -2.60 -0.32 20.31
N GLU A 15 -2.43 0.93 20.76
CA GLU A 15 -3.26 2.09 20.41
C GLU A 15 -2.62 2.98 19.35
N GLN A 16 -1.38 2.67 18.94
CA GLN A 16 -0.56 3.54 18.11
C GLN A 16 -0.43 3.00 16.70
N SER A 17 -0.36 3.90 15.72
CA SER A 17 -0.01 3.50 14.36
C SER A 17 1.42 2.97 14.31
N ILE A 18 1.67 2.04 13.40
CA ILE A 18 3.00 1.45 13.20
C ILE A 18 4.04 2.51 12.82
N GLU A 19 3.65 3.52 12.03
CA GLU A 19 4.52 4.63 11.66
C GLU A 19 4.94 5.48 12.87
N LEU A 20 3.98 5.79 13.76
CA LEU A 20 4.27 6.56 14.97
C LEU A 20 5.15 5.76 15.93
N LEU A 21 4.92 4.46 16.04
CA LEU A 21 5.79 3.54 16.78
C LEU A 21 7.21 3.51 16.22
N GLY A 22 7.36 3.47 14.90
CA GLY A 22 8.67 3.55 14.24
C GLY A 22 9.43 4.81 14.62
N LYS A 23 8.78 5.98 14.50
CA LYS A 23 9.36 7.28 14.87
C LYS A 23 9.75 7.35 16.36
N ALA A 24 8.92 6.80 17.24
CA ALA A 24 9.22 6.74 18.66
C ALA A 24 10.41 5.82 18.95
N ILE A 25 10.49 4.65 18.30
CA ILE A 25 11.62 3.73 18.47
C ILE A 25 12.91 4.33 17.92
N ASP A 26 12.88 5.01 16.76
CA ASP A 26 14.04 5.75 16.24
C ASP A 26 14.53 6.79 17.26
N CYS A 27 13.62 7.54 17.87
CA CYS A 27 13.94 8.53 18.92
C CYS A 27 14.56 7.87 20.19
N LEU A 28 14.09 6.68 20.58
CA LEU A 28 14.67 5.95 21.69
C LEU A 28 16.01 5.31 21.33
N LEU A 29 16.21 4.91 20.07
CA LEU A 29 17.48 4.36 19.58
C LEU A 29 18.60 5.40 19.57
N THR A 30 18.31 6.67 19.26
CA THR A 30 19.33 7.72 19.33
C THR A 30 19.83 7.95 20.77
N GLN A 31 18.96 7.78 21.76
CA GLN A 31 19.30 7.94 23.18
C GLN A 31 19.94 6.69 23.80
N TYR A 32 19.37 5.51 23.54
CA TYR A 32 19.72 4.27 24.25
C TYR A 32 20.61 3.32 23.42
N GLY A 33 20.79 3.59 22.13
CA GLY A 33 21.71 2.91 21.21
C GLY A 33 21.27 1.53 20.71
N ASN A 34 20.53 0.75 21.50
CA ASN A 34 20.06 -0.58 21.09
C ASN A 34 18.75 -0.99 21.76
N TYR A 35 18.07 -2.01 21.20
CA TYR A 35 16.78 -2.48 21.69
C TYR A 35 16.79 -3.02 23.13
N LYS A 36 17.91 -3.60 23.60
CA LYS A 36 18.00 -4.11 24.97
C LYS A 36 17.95 -2.97 25.98
N ASN A 37 18.67 -1.88 25.69
CA ASN A 37 18.68 -0.69 26.54
C ASN A 37 17.33 0.02 26.52
N ILE A 38 16.65 0.06 25.37
CA ILE A 38 15.27 0.59 25.31
C ILE A 38 14.35 -0.26 26.18
N ALA A 39 14.40 -1.60 26.06
CA ALA A 39 13.56 -2.51 26.83
C ALA A 39 13.74 -2.40 28.35
N SER A 40 14.90 -1.96 28.83
CA SER A 40 15.10 -1.65 30.26
C SER A 40 14.35 -0.39 30.74
N ASN A 41 13.80 0.40 29.82
CA ASN A 41 13.15 1.68 30.07
C ASN A 41 11.67 1.72 29.63
N VAL A 42 11.14 0.64 29.06
CA VAL A 42 9.75 0.51 28.60
C VAL A 42 9.19 -0.85 28.98
N LYS A 43 7.87 -1.05 28.82
CA LYS A 43 7.17 -2.31 29.14
C LYS A 43 7.40 -3.42 28.12
N LEU A 44 7.91 -3.08 26.94
CA LEU A 44 8.10 -4.01 25.82
C LEU A 44 9.47 -4.71 25.86
N SER A 45 9.47 -5.98 25.46
CA SER A 45 10.72 -6.73 25.28
C SER A 45 11.52 -6.19 24.10
N ALA A 46 12.85 -6.36 24.13
CA ALA A 46 13.73 -5.98 23.02
C ALA A 46 13.33 -6.65 21.69
N VAL A 47 12.80 -7.88 21.75
CA VAL A 47 12.30 -8.62 20.58
C VAL A 47 11.06 -7.93 20.01
N THR A 48 10.11 -7.58 20.86
CA THR A 48 8.88 -6.88 20.46
C THR A 48 9.18 -5.50 19.87
N ILE A 49 10.10 -4.75 20.47
CA ILE A 49 10.55 -3.45 19.94
C ILE A 49 11.19 -3.62 18.57
N SER A 50 12.12 -4.58 18.43
CA SER A 50 12.78 -4.88 17.15
C SER A 50 11.76 -5.27 16.07
N LYS A 51 10.74 -6.06 16.43
CA LYS A 51 9.65 -6.43 15.53
C LYS A 51 8.91 -5.19 15.01
N TYR A 52 8.36 -4.36 15.90
CA TYR A 52 7.61 -3.17 15.47
C TYR A 52 8.48 -2.20 14.68
N HIS A 53 9.74 -2.03 15.07
CA HIS A 53 10.67 -1.18 14.35
C HIS A 53 10.91 -1.68 12.92
N LYS A 54 11.18 -2.97 12.72
CA LYS A 54 11.38 -3.53 11.38
C LYS A 54 10.13 -3.41 10.52
N ILE A 55 8.96 -3.68 11.09
CA ILE A 55 7.68 -3.51 10.37
C ILE A 55 7.51 -2.05 9.95
N SER A 56 7.81 -1.08 10.82
CA SER A 56 7.71 0.35 10.50
C SER A 56 8.64 0.84 9.38
N LYS A 57 9.61 0.02 8.96
CA LYS A 57 10.49 0.32 7.82
C LYS A 57 10.00 -0.31 6.51
N LEU A 58 8.87 -1.01 6.52
CA LEU A 58 8.24 -1.45 5.28
C LEU A 58 7.82 -0.24 4.43
N PRO A 59 7.75 -0.41 3.10
CA PRO A 59 7.20 0.59 2.19
C PRO A 59 5.84 1.13 2.66
N HIS A 60 5.65 2.44 2.49
CA HIS A 60 4.45 3.13 2.97
C HIS A 60 3.15 2.49 2.47
N GLY A 61 3.03 2.14 1.18
CA GLY A 61 1.83 1.47 0.69
C GLY A 61 1.59 0.07 1.29
N ILE A 62 2.63 -0.64 1.73
CA ILE A 62 2.46 -1.92 2.48
C ILE A 62 1.98 -1.63 3.91
N LEU A 63 2.48 -0.56 4.55
CA LEU A 63 2.01 -0.11 5.86
C LEU A 63 0.53 0.31 5.81
N TRP A 64 0.12 0.98 4.74
CA TRP A 64 -1.27 1.32 4.51
C TRP A 64 -2.15 0.07 4.41
N GLN A 65 -1.73 -0.95 3.65
CA GLN A 65 -2.46 -2.23 3.58
C GLN A 65 -2.54 -2.98 4.92
N LEU A 66 -1.54 -2.83 5.79
CA LEU A 66 -1.59 -3.31 7.18
C LEU A 66 -2.63 -2.54 8.00
N GLN A 67 -2.71 -1.22 7.84
CA GLN A 67 -3.69 -0.37 8.53
C GLN A 67 -5.13 -0.67 8.09
N GLU A 68 -5.36 -0.91 6.80
CA GLU A 68 -6.66 -1.32 6.24
C GLU A 68 -7.05 -2.76 6.63
N GLY A 69 -6.17 -3.50 7.31
CA GLY A 69 -6.42 -4.88 7.74
C GLY A 69 -6.33 -5.91 6.61
N ASN A 70 -5.84 -5.52 5.44
CA ASN A 70 -5.62 -6.42 4.30
C ASN A 70 -4.38 -7.29 4.49
N ILE A 71 -3.40 -6.79 5.27
CA ILE A 71 -2.22 -7.53 5.72
C ILE A 71 -2.29 -7.64 7.23
N SER A 72 -2.17 -8.85 7.78
CA SER A 72 -2.08 -9.04 9.23
C SER A 72 -0.70 -8.65 9.77
N LEU A 73 -0.61 -8.30 11.05
CA LEU A 73 0.69 -8.01 11.70
C LEU A 73 1.68 -9.18 11.60
N GLY A 74 1.18 -10.43 11.60
CA GLY A 74 2.01 -11.62 11.42
C GLY A 74 2.62 -11.71 10.02
N ILE A 75 1.87 -11.35 8.98
CA ILE A 75 2.38 -11.29 7.61
C ILE A 75 3.36 -10.12 7.47
N ALA A 76 3.03 -8.94 8.01
CA ALA A 76 3.92 -7.79 7.99
C ALA A 76 5.28 -8.08 8.67
N GLU A 77 5.27 -8.86 9.76
CA GLU A 77 6.49 -9.36 10.39
C GLU A 77 7.32 -10.24 9.44
N GLN A 78 6.68 -11.11 8.65
CA GLN A 78 7.39 -11.92 7.67
C GLN A 78 7.97 -11.08 6.52
N LEU A 79 7.19 -10.13 5.99
CA LEU A 79 7.63 -9.20 4.96
C LEU A 79 8.89 -8.44 5.40
N ALA A 80 8.90 -7.92 6.64
CA ALA A 80 10.03 -7.17 7.19
C ALA A 80 11.32 -8.00 7.40
N ARG A 81 11.29 -9.32 7.16
CA ARG A 81 12.48 -10.19 7.16
C ARG A 81 13.18 -10.26 5.80
N LEU A 82 12.54 -9.77 4.74
CA LEU A 82 13.10 -9.72 3.40
C LEU A 82 14.02 -8.49 3.27
N ASP A 83 15.16 -8.69 2.63
CA ASP A 83 16.19 -7.64 2.49
C ASP A 83 15.95 -6.75 1.26
N SER A 84 15.10 -7.19 0.33
CA SER A 84 14.75 -6.48 -0.92
C SER A 84 13.35 -5.87 -0.82
N GLU A 85 13.25 -4.57 -1.09
CA GLU A 85 11.96 -3.86 -1.15
C GLU A 85 11.04 -4.46 -2.24
N ASP A 86 11.59 -4.83 -3.39
CA ASP A 86 10.81 -5.41 -4.48
C ASP A 86 10.23 -6.78 -4.10
N ASP A 87 10.96 -7.58 -3.31
CA ASP A 87 10.46 -8.85 -2.80
C ASP A 87 9.37 -8.64 -1.73
N GLN A 88 9.52 -7.62 -0.88
CA GLN A 88 8.49 -7.21 0.07
C GLN A 88 7.20 -6.83 -0.65
N TRP A 89 7.29 -5.99 -1.69
CA TRP A 89 6.16 -5.61 -2.52
C TRP A 89 5.53 -6.80 -3.22
N CYS A 90 6.33 -7.64 -3.86
CA CYS A 90 5.84 -8.80 -4.62
C CYS A 90 5.04 -9.74 -3.72
N LEU A 91 5.56 -10.06 -2.52
CA LEU A 91 4.86 -10.93 -1.57
C LEU A 91 3.64 -10.24 -0.96
N ALA A 92 3.71 -8.96 -0.61
CA ALA A 92 2.56 -8.21 -0.09
C ALA A 92 1.41 -8.15 -1.10
N PHE A 93 1.73 -7.87 -2.37
CA PHE A 93 0.75 -7.89 -3.45
C PHE A 93 0.13 -9.28 -3.60
N PHE A 94 0.96 -10.33 -3.63
CA PHE A 94 0.46 -11.71 -3.71
C PHE A 94 -0.49 -12.07 -2.57
N VAL A 95 -0.16 -11.71 -1.33
CA VAL A 95 -1.01 -11.93 -0.15
C VAL A 95 -2.38 -11.26 -0.32
N VAL A 96 -2.40 -9.99 -0.74
CA VAL A 96 -3.64 -9.22 -0.86
C VAL A 96 -4.48 -9.72 -2.05
N ASP A 97 -3.84 -10.03 -3.18
CA ASP A 97 -4.49 -10.42 -4.44
C ASP A 97 -5.03 -11.87 -4.41
N THR A 98 -4.32 -12.80 -3.75
CA THR A 98 -4.75 -14.21 -3.67
C THR A 98 -5.83 -14.50 -2.63
N GLY A 99 -6.27 -13.48 -1.92
CA GLY A 99 -7.49 -13.51 -1.12
C GLY A 99 -7.22 -13.27 0.35
N ARG A 100 -7.91 -12.24 0.87
CA ARG A 100 -8.20 -12.03 2.30
C ARG A 100 -8.73 -13.34 2.91
N GLY A 101 -7.85 -14.20 3.41
CA GLY A 101 -8.18 -15.40 4.20
C GLY A 101 -7.56 -16.74 3.78
N SER A 102 -6.99 -16.89 2.58
CA SER A 102 -6.41 -18.18 2.14
C SER A 102 -4.92 -18.31 2.42
N PHE A 103 -4.18 -17.19 2.39
CA PHE A 103 -2.75 -17.15 2.61
C PHE A 103 -2.42 -16.88 4.07
N SER A 104 -1.95 -17.89 4.79
CA SER A 104 -1.68 -17.81 6.23
C SER A 104 -0.32 -17.19 6.54
N VAL A 105 -0.10 -16.84 7.82
CA VAL A 105 1.22 -16.42 8.30
C VAL A 105 2.28 -17.53 8.10
N GLN A 106 1.85 -18.80 8.20
CA GLN A 106 2.73 -19.96 8.00
C GLN A 106 3.15 -20.07 6.54
N ASP A 107 2.22 -19.93 5.60
CA ASP A 107 2.53 -19.92 4.16
C ASP A 107 3.49 -18.78 3.82
N CYS A 108 3.24 -17.59 4.39
CA CYS A 108 4.13 -16.44 4.24
C CYS A 108 5.53 -16.72 4.78
N GLN A 109 5.63 -17.37 5.93
CA GLN A 109 6.90 -17.76 6.54
C GLN A 109 7.66 -18.78 5.67
N GLU A 110 6.98 -19.73 5.06
CA GLU A 110 7.57 -20.72 4.16
C GLU A 110 8.16 -20.06 2.91
N VAL A 111 7.41 -19.14 2.30
CA VAL A 111 7.88 -18.36 1.15
C VAL A 111 9.10 -17.52 1.52
N VAL A 112 9.05 -16.76 2.62
CA VAL A 112 10.19 -15.95 3.08
C VAL A 112 11.40 -16.81 3.38
N THR A 113 11.21 -17.97 4.01
CA THR A 113 12.30 -18.91 4.30
C THR A 113 12.92 -19.46 3.01
N ALA A 114 12.09 -19.79 2.02
CA ALA A 114 12.55 -20.26 0.72
C ALA A 114 13.32 -19.17 -0.04
N ILE A 115 12.84 -17.92 -0.06
CA ILE A 115 13.55 -16.76 -0.64
C ILE A 115 14.95 -16.64 -0.04
N LYS A 116 15.06 -16.60 1.30
CA LYS A 116 16.34 -16.43 1.99
C LYS A 116 17.28 -17.63 1.79
N LYS A 117 16.76 -18.87 1.83
CA LYS A 117 17.55 -20.09 1.69
C LYS A 117 18.06 -20.28 0.26
N ARG A 118 17.20 -20.02 -0.74
CA ARG A 118 17.50 -20.22 -2.17
C ARG A 118 18.18 -19.02 -2.81
N LYS A 119 18.13 -17.85 -2.15
CA LYS A 119 18.62 -16.56 -2.69
C LYS A 119 18.00 -16.22 -4.04
N GLN A 120 16.71 -16.50 -4.17
CA GLN A 120 15.90 -16.23 -5.36
C GLN A 120 14.87 -15.14 -5.04
N SER A 121 14.41 -14.42 -6.05
CA SER A 121 13.35 -13.42 -5.86
C SER A 121 12.03 -14.06 -5.43
N ALA A 122 11.18 -13.28 -4.76
CA ALA A 122 9.86 -13.69 -4.34
C ALA A 122 9.03 -14.23 -5.51
N LYS A 123 9.12 -13.58 -6.67
CA LYS A 123 8.46 -14.02 -7.90
C LYS A 123 8.84 -15.45 -8.31
N VAL A 124 10.12 -15.80 -8.27
CA VAL A 124 10.55 -17.16 -8.65
C VAL A 124 10.04 -18.18 -7.63
N VAL A 125 10.22 -17.89 -6.34
CA VAL A 125 9.83 -18.79 -5.26
C VAL A 125 8.31 -19.00 -5.22
N LEU A 126 7.51 -17.94 -5.37
CA LEU A 126 6.06 -18.03 -5.40
C LEU A 126 5.57 -18.88 -6.58
N LYS A 127 6.15 -18.70 -7.78
CA LYS A 127 5.84 -19.54 -8.94
C LYS A 127 6.15 -21.02 -8.69
N GLU A 128 7.30 -21.31 -8.07
CA GLU A 128 7.71 -22.68 -7.75
C GLU A 128 6.81 -23.35 -6.70
N LEU A 129 6.39 -22.61 -5.67
CA LEU A 129 5.62 -23.16 -4.55
C LEU A 129 4.12 -23.29 -4.85
N THR A 130 3.56 -22.34 -5.60
CA THR A 130 2.12 -22.30 -5.86
C THR A 130 1.75 -23.02 -7.16
N GLY A 131 2.72 -23.24 -8.06
CA GLY A 131 2.46 -23.69 -9.42
C GLY A 131 1.67 -22.69 -10.27
N GLU A 132 1.26 -21.56 -9.68
CA GLU A 132 0.57 -20.49 -10.37
C GLU A 132 1.61 -19.63 -11.09
N THR A 133 1.43 -19.48 -12.40
CA THR A 133 2.01 -18.34 -13.09
C THR A 133 1.22 -17.12 -12.63
N PHE A 134 1.89 -16.04 -12.24
CA PHE A 134 1.24 -14.80 -11.81
C PHE A 134 0.22 -14.25 -12.83
N GLU A 135 0.30 -14.69 -14.08
CA GLU A 135 -0.69 -14.45 -15.15
C GLU A 135 -2.07 -15.09 -14.87
N LYS A 136 -2.16 -16.11 -14.00
CA LYS A 136 -3.38 -16.86 -13.68
C LYS A 136 -4.11 -16.38 -12.41
N ILE A 137 -3.50 -15.51 -11.61
CA ILE A 137 -4.19 -14.94 -10.44
C ILE A 137 -5.41 -14.18 -10.97
N LYS A 138 -6.60 -14.51 -10.44
CA LYS A 138 -7.90 -14.22 -11.06
C LYS A 138 -7.97 -12.82 -11.67
N PRO A 139 -8.36 -12.68 -12.95
CA PRO A 139 -8.52 -11.38 -13.57
C PRO A 139 -9.70 -10.64 -12.91
N LEU A 140 -9.40 -9.64 -12.09
CA LEU A 140 -10.37 -8.62 -11.72
C LEU A 140 -10.59 -7.72 -12.95
N ILE A 141 -11.63 -8.03 -13.72
CA ILE A 141 -12.35 -7.17 -14.69
C ILE A 141 -11.53 -6.63 -15.90
N LEU A 142 -10.21 -6.54 -15.82
CA LEU A 142 -9.32 -6.05 -16.87
C LEU A 142 -8.38 -7.17 -17.34
N PRO A 143 -8.28 -7.45 -18.65
CA PRO A 143 -7.40 -8.48 -19.21
C PRO A 143 -5.94 -8.02 -19.25
N VAL A 144 -5.41 -7.56 -18.12
CA VAL A 144 -4.07 -6.99 -17.99
C VAL A 144 -3.15 -7.95 -17.24
N GLY A 145 -1.89 -8.04 -17.69
CA GLY A 145 -0.89 -8.94 -17.12
C GLY A 145 -0.53 -8.60 -15.66
N PHE A 146 0.10 -9.55 -14.96
CA PHE A 146 0.55 -9.37 -13.58
C PHE A 146 1.41 -8.12 -13.37
N GLU A 147 2.39 -7.89 -14.25
CA GLU A 147 3.32 -6.76 -14.11
C GLU A 147 2.58 -5.42 -14.07
N PHE A 148 1.52 -5.29 -14.86
CA PHE A 148 0.70 -4.10 -14.87
C PHE A 148 -0.11 -3.97 -13.58
N ARG A 149 -0.78 -5.04 -13.13
CA ARG A 149 -1.52 -5.04 -11.86
C ARG A 149 -0.62 -4.73 -10.67
N PHE A 150 0.57 -5.31 -10.65
CA PHE A 150 1.58 -5.08 -9.62
C PHE A 150 2.05 -3.62 -9.60
N ALA A 151 2.39 -3.05 -10.77
CA ALA A 151 2.82 -1.66 -10.87
C ALA A 151 1.70 -0.69 -10.44
N LEU A 152 0.47 -0.95 -10.88
CA LEU A 152 -0.69 -0.15 -10.53
C LEU A 152 -1.02 -0.24 -9.03
N ALA A 153 -0.95 -1.44 -8.44
CA ALA A 153 -1.13 -1.64 -7.02
C ALA A 153 -0.09 -0.88 -6.21
N ARG A 154 1.20 -1.02 -6.55
CA ARG A 154 2.28 -0.28 -5.90
C ARG A 154 2.07 1.23 -5.96
N ALA A 155 1.67 1.77 -7.11
CA ALA A 155 1.36 3.19 -7.27
C ALA A 155 0.15 3.61 -6.42
N SER A 156 -0.96 2.87 -6.50
CA SER A 156 -2.20 3.19 -5.78
C SER A 156 -2.03 3.13 -4.26
N TRP A 157 -1.35 2.11 -3.73
CA TRP A 157 -1.18 1.90 -2.30
C TRP A 157 -0.27 2.97 -1.69
N ASN A 158 0.74 3.44 -2.42
CA ASN A 158 1.57 4.57 -1.99
C ASN A 158 0.79 5.90 -1.92
N HIS A 159 -0.41 5.95 -2.48
CA HIS A 159 -1.33 7.07 -2.38
C HIS A 159 -2.57 6.75 -1.53
N GLU A 160 -2.55 5.64 -0.78
CA GLU A 160 -3.63 5.22 0.11
C GLU A 160 -4.97 5.01 -0.63
N ILE A 161 -4.91 4.49 -1.86
CA ILE A 161 -6.07 4.19 -2.70
C ILE A 161 -6.07 2.71 -3.09
N GLU A 162 -7.24 2.08 -3.04
CA GLU A 162 -7.42 0.72 -3.56
C GLU A 162 -7.20 0.72 -5.08
N TRP A 163 -6.35 -0.18 -5.58
CA TRP A 163 -5.94 -0.18 -7.00
C TRP A 163 -7.13 -0.37 -7.95
N THR A 164 -8.01 -1.31 -7.59
CA THR A 164 -9.46 -1.12 -7.45
C THR A 164 -10.09 0.14 -8.04
N ASP A 165 -10.25 1.08 -7.12
CA ASP A 165 -10.87 2.38 -7.32
C ASP A 165 -10.06 3.27 -8.24
N LEU A 166 -8.72 3.15 -8.23
CA LEU A 166 -7.88 3.88 -9.17
C LEU A 166 -8.19 3.48 -10.62
N CYS A 167 -8.35 2.18 -10.91
CA CYS A 167 -8.82 1.70 -12.22
C CYS A 167 -10.15 2.36 -12.60
N PHE A 168 -11.14 2.29 -11.71
CA PHE A 168 -12.46 2.88 -11.96
C PHE A 168 -12.41 4.38 -12.21
N ARG A 169 -11.59 5.13 -11.46
CA ARG A 169 -11.41 6.58 -11.65
C ARG A 169 -10.76 6.91 -12.98
N VAL A 170 -9.71 6.18 -13.36
CA VAL A 170 -9.03 6.35 -14.65
C VAL A 170 -9.99 6.05 -15.80
N ILE A 171 -10.72 4.93 -15.74
CA ILE A 171 -11.74 4.57 -16.73
C ILE A 171 -12.81 5.66 -16.80
N ASN A 172 -13.36 6.11 -15.66
CA ASN A 172 -14.40 7.14 -15.63
C ASN A 172 -13.93 8.48 -16.20
N GLU A 173 -12.71 8.94 -15.88
CA GLU A 173 -12.18 10.19 -16.46
C GLU A 173 -11.86 10.04 -17.95
N TRP A 174 -11.45 8.85 -18.39
CA TRP A 174 -11.28 8.56 -19.82
C TRP A 174 -12.62 8.56 -20.57
N LEU A 175 -13.65 7.90 -20.03
CA LEU A 175 -15.01 7.90 -20.58
C LEU A 175 -15.61 9.30 -20.62
N LYS A 176 -15.35 10.16 -19.62
CA LYS A 176 -15.79 11.58 -19.64
C LYS A 176 -15.10 12.41 -20.72
N LYS A 177 -13.84 12.08 -21.07
CA LYS A 177 -13.09 12.75 -22.14
C LYS A 177 -13.52 12.26 -23.52
N GLN A 178 -14.02 11.03 -23.64
CA GLN A 178 -14.63 10.54 -24.87
C GLN A 178 -16.09 11.00 -24.98
N LYS A 179 -16.40 11.87 -25.95
CA LYS A 179 -17.78 12.36 -26.18
C LYS A 179 -18.76 11.28 -26.67
N THR A 180 -18.29 10.10 -27.07
CA THR A 180 -19.13 8.98 -27.53
C THR A 180 -18.33 7.68 -27.53
N ILE A 181 -18.73 6.70 -26.72
CA ILE A 181 -18.17 5.33 -26.75
C ILE A 181 -18.84 4.61 -27.91
N GLN A 182 -18.13 4.41 -29.03
CA GLN A 182 -18.70 3.72 -30.19
C GLN A 182 -18.34 2.24 -30.28
N ASN A 183 -17.37 1.73 -29.51
CA ASN A 183 -17.04 0.30 -29.53
C ASN A 183 -16.24 -0.15 -28.32
N VAL A 184 -16.59 -1.31 -27.75
CA VAL A 184 -15.91 -1.90 -26.57
C VAL A 184 -14.50 -2.40 -26.92
N ASP A 185 -14.27 -2.85 -28.16
CA ASP A 185 -12.95 -3.33 -28.60
C ASP A 185 -11.89 -2.21 -28.61
N ASN A 186 -12.30 -0.96 -28.91
CA ASN A 186 -11.39 0.19 -28.83
C ASN A 186 -10.93 0.46 -27.38
N VAL A 187 -11.77 0.15 -26.38
CA VAL A 187 -11.43 0.32 -24.96
C VAL A 187 -10.27 -0.59 -24.54
N LEU A 188 -10.13 -1.77 -25.14
CA LEU A 188 -9.03 -2.69 -24.86
C LEU A 188 -7.71 -2.23 -25.49
N ASP A 189 -7.76 -1.67 -26.71
CA ASP A 189 -6.60 -1.04 -27.35
C ASP A 189 -6.17 0.23 -26.58
N ASP A 190 -7.14 1.00 -26.07
CA ASP A 190 -6.90 2.17 -25.22
C ASP A 190 -6.33 1.77 -23.85
N LEU A 191 -6.71 0.60 -23.30
CA LEU A 191 -6.09 0.03 -22.09
C LEU A 191 -4.65 -0.44 -22.33
N ALA A 192 -4.33 -1.01 -23.50
CA ALA A 192 -2.96 -1.32 -23.90
C ALA A 192 -2.12 -0.05 -24.09
N GLN A 193 -2.74 1.04 -24.56
CA GLN A 193 -2.13 2.37 -24.61
C GLN A 193 -1.95 2.99 -23.22
N ILE A 194 -2.89 2.81 -22.29
CA ILE A 194 -2.76 3.19 -20.88
C ILE A 194 -1.64 2.37 -20.21
N GLU A 195 -1.53 1.08 -20.50
CA GLU A 195 -0.43 0.21 -20.05
C GLU A 195 0.92 0.68 -20.59
N THR A 196 0.99 1.03 -21.88
CA THR A 196 2.20 1.59 -22.50
C THR A 196 2.55 2.95 -21.92
N THR A 197 1.54 3.78 -21.62
CA THR A 197 1.70 5.08 -20.98
C THR A 197 2.22 4.91 -19.54
N ILE A 198 1.63 4.01 -18.75
CA ILE A 198 2.06 3.68 -17.37
C ILE A 198 3.47 3.08 -17.32
N LYS A 199 3.85 2.24 -18.29
CA LYS A 199 5.23 1.73 -18.41
C LYS A 199 6.25 2.84 -18.73
N ASN A 200 5.83 3.91 -19.40
CA ASN A 200 6.66 5.06 -19.75
C ASN A 200 6.55 6.22 -18.75
N LEU A 201 5.73 6.07 -17.69
CA LEU A 201 5.44 7.13 -16.73
C LEU A 201 6.50 7.19 -15.62
N SER A 202 7.60 7.86 -15.96
CA SER A 202 8.18 8.78 -15.00
C SER A 202 7.21 9.95 -14.83
N PHE A 203 6.50 9.99 -13.69
CA PHE A 203 5.66 11.11 -13.20
C PHE A 203 4.43 11.49 -14.05
N TRP A 204 3.21 11.42 -13.47
CA TRP A 204 1.97 11.79 -14.18
C TRP A 204 1.37 13.15 -13.74
N PRO A 205 1.00 14.04 -14.68
CA PRO A 205 0.20 15.27 -14.46
C PRO A 205 -1.32 15.05 -14.28
N VAL A 206 -1.84 13.83 -14.47
CA VAL A 206 -3.27 13.53 -14.25
C VAL A 206 -3.64 13.64 -12.77
N TRP A 207 -2.64 13.45 -11.89
CA TRP A 207 -2.76 13.54 -10.44
C TRP A 207 -3.17 14.95 -9.97
N ASP A 208 -2.63 16.01 -10.58
CA ASP A 208 -2.97 17.39 -10.22
C ASP A 208 -4.47 17.68 -10.46
N SER A 209 -5.04 17.15 -11.56
CA SER A 209 -6.47 17.33 -11.85
C SER A 209 -7.41 16.52 -10.93
N LEU A 210 -6.93 15.41 -10.36
CA LEU A 210 -7.68 14.57 -9.41
C LEU A 210 -7.59 15.14 -7.98
N ASN A 211 -6.44 15.69 -7.59
CA ASN A 211 -6.22 16.36 -6.29
C ASN A 211 -6.89 17.74 -6.20
N GLU A 212 -6.98 18.50 -7.29
CA GLU A 212 -7.72 19.78 -7.32
C GLU A 212 -9.21 19.61 -7.01
N ARG A 213 -9.80 18.44 -7.32
CA ARG A 213 -11.20 18.16 -6.98
C ARG A 213 -11.41 17.74 -5.52
N GLN A 214 -10.37 17.27 -4.82
CA GLN A 214 -10.46 16.92 -3.40
C GLN A 214 -10.13 18.09 -2.46
N THR A 215 -9.38 19.08 -2.93
CA THR A 215 -8.89 20.21 -2.11
C THR A 215 -9.77 21.45 -2.17
N LYS A 216 -10.85 21.48 -2.95
CA LYS A 216 -11.85 22.55 -2.84
C LYS A 216 -12.82 22.23 -1.69
N PRO A 217 -12.76 22.94 -0.54
CA PRO A 217 -13.88 22.92 0.38
C PRO A 217 -15.09 23.47 -0.38
N ASP A 218 -16.23 22.79 -0.26
CA ASP A 218 -17.52 23.32 -0.68
C ASP A 218 -17.66 24.73 -0.11
N GLN A 219 -17.57 25.74 -0.98
CA GLN A 219 -17.97 27.08 -0.59
C GLN A 219 -19.45 27.00 -0.21
N PRO A 220 -19.84 27.44 1.00
CA PRO A 220 -21.26 27.54 1.31
C PRO A 220 -21.86 28.52 0.30
N LYS A 221 -22.92 28.08 -0.38
CA LYS A 221 -23.78 28.97 -1.16
C LYS A 221 -24.17 30.13 -0.26
N SER A 222 -23.73 31.33 -0.60
CA SER A 222 -24.25 32.55 0.00
C SER A 222 -25.70 32.71 -0.41
N ASP A 223 -26.61 32.32 0.48
CA ASP A 223 -28.00 32.77 0.44
C ASP A 223 -28.00 34.28 0.69
N GLY A 224 -27.92 35.04 -0.39
CA GLY A 224 -27.98 36.50 -0.43
C GLY A 224 -29.08 36.95 -1.39
N GLY A 225 -30.32 36.52 -1.14
CA GLY A 225 -31.51 36.99 -1.86
C GLY A 225 -32.33 37.93 -0.98
N SER A 226 -31.87 39.16 -0.80
CA SER A 226 -32.68 40.23 -0.20
C SER A 226 -33.68 40.75 -1.23
N SER A 227 -34.96 40.64 -0.85
CA SER A 227 -36.13 41.44 -1.22
C SER A 227 -35.94 42.57 -2.24
N GLU A 228 -36.66 42.46 -3.36
CA GLU A 228 -37.40 43.58 -3.94
C GLU A 228 -38.75 43.03 -4.44
N ALA A 229 -39.84 43.53 -3.86
CA ALA A 229 -41.20 43.37 -4.38
C ALA A 229 -41.54 44.62 -5.20
N PRO A 230 -42.13 44.49 -6.40
CA PRO A 230 -42.77 45.62 -7.06
C PRO A 230 -44.31 45.56 -6.91
N GLU A 231 -44.84 46.75 -6.60
CA GLU A 231 -46.23 47.25 -6.69
C GLU A 231 -47.31 46.73 -5.72
#